data_AF-X0WD92-F1
#
_entry.id   AF-X0WD92-F1
#
_cell.length_a   1.000
_cell.length_b   1.000
_cell.length_c   1.000
_cell.angle_alpha   90.00
_cell.angle_beta   90.00
_cell.angle_gamma   90.00
#
_symmetry.space_group_name_H-M   'P 1'
#
loop_
_entity.id
_entity.type
_entity.pdbx_description
1 polymer ?
#
loop_
_entity_poly.entity_id
_entity_poly.type
_entity_poly.pdbx_seq_one_letter_code
_entity_poly.pdbx_strand_id
1 'polypeptide(L)'
;GRKCQEMGLPVRYKFKPIIPVRNWREEYAHIIEQALSRSKPESIGFCVIMWMDYNDLTERIDVNLLDEGYVKAAREASDQLKGVRTGPFPHHVRAEIYRFLINEVRRWSKDVLLYVSTESREMWDELKDELGQDPRAYICGCSSVAVPGSRLALSDGLRCSTYSPKP
;
A
#
# COMPACT_ATOMS: atom_id res chain seq x y z
N GLY A 1 4.36 -17.54 -2.35
CA GLY A 1 4.66 -17.70 -0.90
C GLY A 1 5.14 -19.09 -0.55
N ARG A 2 4.22 -20.06 -0.44
CA ARG A 2 4.47 -21.39 0.16
C ARG A 2 5.80 -22.05 -0.24
N LYS A 3 6.02 -22.27 -1.54
CA LYS A 3 7.24 -22.92 -2.06
C LYS A 3 8.53 -22.22 -1.62
N CYS A 4 8.55 -20.89 -1.62
CA CYS A 4 9.71 -20.12 -1.15
C CYS A 4 9.98 -20.40 0.34
N GLN A 5 8.93 -20.43 1.16
CA GLN A 5 9.07 -20.72 2.59
C GLN A 5 9.43 -22.17 2.89
N GLU A 6 8.95 -23.13 2.09
CA GLU A 6 9.38 -24.54 2.13
C GLU A 6 10.90 -24.66 1.87
N MET A 7 11.48 -23.75 1.10
CA MET A 7 12.92 -23.63 0.85
C MET A 7 13.65 -22.75 1.89
N GLY A 8 12.99 -22.29 2.94
CA GLY A 8 13.56 -21.42 3.97
C GLY A 8 13.75 -19.95 3.54
N LEU A 9 13.19 -19.54 2.39
CA LEU A 9 13.26 -18.16 1.91
C LEU A 9 12.11 -17.32 2.51
N PRO A 10 12.40 -16.14 3.10
CA PRO A 10 11.35 -15.26 3.57
C PRO A 10 10.55 -14.69 2.40
N VAL A 11 9.29 -14.37 2.67
CA VAL A 11 8.35 -13.86 1.67
C VAL A 11 7.78 -12.55 2.16
N ARG A 12 7.64 -11.59 1.24
CA ARG A 12 6.96 -10.32 1.45
C ARG A 12 6.03 -10.09 0.27
N TYR A 13 4.84 -9.55 0.54
CA TYR A 13 3.92 -9.17 -0.53
C TYR A 13 3.85 -7.65 -0.64
N LYS A 14 3.55 -7.19 -1.86
CA LYS A 14 3.25 -5.79 -2.12
C LYS A 14 2.14 -5.70 -3.16
N PHE A 15 1.01 -5.15 -2.76
CA PHE A 15 -0.11 -4.82 -3.64
C PHE A 15 0.14 -3.42 -4.21
N LYS A 16 0.61 -3.37 -5.46
CA LYS A 16 0.99 -2.12 -6.13
C LYS A 16 0.87 -2.25 -7.67
N PRO A 17 0.18 -1.32 -8.35
CA PRO A 17 -0.74 -0.34 -7.79
C PRO A 17 -2.07 -0.98 -7.35
N ILE A 18 -2.69 -0.46 -6.30
CA ILE A 18 -4.10 -0.68 -5.99
C ILE A 18 -4.92 0.30 -6.81
N ILE A 19 -5.86 -0.24 -7.57
CA ILE A 19 -6.75 0.49 -8.45
C ILE A 19 -8.17 0.06 -8.09
N PRO A 20 -9.09 0.99 -7.75
CA PRO A 20 -10.47 0.66 -7.44
C PRO A 20 -11.25 0.35 -8.73
N VAL A 21 -10.93 -0.78 -9.35
CA VAL A 21 -11.72 -1.37 -10.43
C VAL A 21 -13.08 -1.82 -9.90
N ARG A 22 -14.05 -2.08 -10.79
CA ARG A 22 -15.31 -2.72 -10.39
C ARG A 22 -15.02 -4.01 -9.64
N ASN A 23 -15.68 -4.19 -8.49
CA ASN A 23 -15.49 -5.34 -7.58
C ASN A 23 -14.08 -5.49 -6.99
N TRP A 24 -13.30 -4.40 -6.90
CA TRP A 24 -11.95 -4.45 -6.33
C TRP A 24 -11.95 -5.01 -4.90
N ARG A 25 -12.97 -4.73 -4.09
CA ARG A 25 -13.04 -5.21 -2.71
C ARG A 25 -13.04 -6.73 -2.65
N GLU A 26 -13.88 -7.36 -3.46
CA GLU A 26 -14.00 -8.81 -3.57
C GLU A 26 -12.69 -9.44 -4.07
N GLU A 27 -12.08 -8.85 -5.10
CA GLU A 27 -10.81 -9.33 -5.65
C GLU A 27 -9.66 -9.24 -4.64
N TYR A 28 -9.53 -8.11 -3.95
CA TYR A 28 -8.48 -7.93 -2.95
C TYR A 28 -8.71 -8.80 -1.71
N ALA A 29 -9.95 -8.94 -1.23
CA ALA A 29 -10.28 -9.86 -0.14
C ALA A 29 -9.85 -11.28 -0.49
N HIS A 30 -10.17 -11.74 -1.71
CA HIS A 30 -9.80 -13.08 -2.17
C HIS A 30 -8.28 -13.26 -2.30
N ILE A 31 -7.57 -12.31 -2.91
CA ILE A 31 -6.12 -12.42 -3.07
C ILE A 31 -5.42 -12.40 -1.70
N ILE A 32 -5.89 -11.58 -0.75
CA ILE A 32 -5.36 -11.52 0.62
C ILE A 32 -5.58 -12.86 1.34
N GLU A 33 -6.78 -13.42 1.25
CA GLU A 33 -7.09 -14.76 1.76
C GLU A 33 -6.12 -15.79 1.18
N GLN A 34 -5.95 -15.83 -0.14
CA GLN A 34 -5.08 -16.81 -0.79
C GLN A 34 -3.61 -16.63 -0.38
N ALA A 35 -3.15 -15.38 -0.22
CA ALA A 35 -1.80 -15.08 0.21
C ALA A 35 -1.53 -15.57 1.65
N LEU A 36 -2.45 -15.30 2.57
CA LEU A 36 -2.25 -15.55 4.00
C LEU A 36 -2.65 -16.97 4.45
N SER A 37 -3.57 -17.63 3.74
CA SER A 37 -3.89 -19.05 3.97
C SER A 37 -2.78 -19.99 3.50
N ARG A 38 -1.92 -19.55 2.57
CA ARG A 38 -0.89 -20.38 1.94
C ARG A 38 0.54 -20.00 2.32
N SER A 39 0.74 -18.90 3.03
CA SER A 39 2.07 -18.45 3.44
C SER A 39 2.03 -17.50 4.65
N LYS A 40 3.17 -17.36 5.32
CA LYS A 40 3.37 -16.47 6.47
C LYS A 40 4.35 -15.35 6.10
N PRO A 41 3.93 -14.32 5.33
CA PRO A 41 4.84 -13.27 4.90
C PRO A 41 5.35 -12.45 6.09
N GLU A 42 6.56 -11.91 5.98
CA GLU A 42 7.14 -11.02 7.00
C GLU A 42 6.43 -9.67 7.02
N SER A 43 6.03 -9.18 5.83
CA SER A 43 5.37 -7.89 5.67
C SER A 43 4.46 -7.89 4.45
N ILE A 44 3.41 -7.06 4.50
CA ILE A 44 2.53 -6.77 3.36
C ILE A 44 2.50 -5.26 3.12
N GLY A 45 2.75 -4.85 1.88
CA GLY A 45 2.71 -3.46 1.46
C GLY A 45 1.49 -3.12 0.63
N PHE A 46 0.99 -1.91 0.81
CA PHE A 46 -0.08 -1.34 0.01
C PHE A 46 0.40 -0.07 -0.70
N CYS A 47 -0.08 0.17 -1.92
CA CYS A 47 0.21 1.37 -2.69
C CYS A 47 -0.97 1.64 -3.62
N VAL A 48 -1.87 2.55 -3.26
CA VAL A 48 -2.88 3.06 -4.20
C VAL A 48 -2.17 3.77 -5.34
N ILE A 49 -2.71 3.63 -6.55
CA ILE A 49 -2.19 4.29 -7.76
C ILE A 49 -1.83 5.75 -7.49
N MET A 50 -0.69 6.16 -8.02
CA MET A 50 0.00 7.38 -7.64
C MET A 50 0.79 7.95 -8.84
N TRP A 51 1.32 9.17 -8.69
CA TRP A 51 2.09 9.89 -9.71
C TRP A 51 1.31 10.25 -10.98
N MET A 52 0.01 10.50 -10.85
CA MET A 52 -0.83 10.92 -11.96
C MET A 52 -1.99 11.79 -11.45
N ASP A 53 -2.50 12.66 -12.30
CA ASP A 53 -3.75 13.38 -12.06
C ASP A 53 -4.97 12.65 -12.66
N TYR A 54 -6.15 13.25 -12.55
CA TYR A 54 -7.38 12.67 -13.08
C TYR A 54 -7.35 12.51 -14.60
N ASN A 55 -6.82 13.49 -15.33
CA ASN A 55 -6.76 13.42 -16.79
C ASN A 55 -5.84 12.28 -17.22
N ASP A 56 -4.66 12.21 -16.58
CA ASP A 56 -3.71 11.13 -16.79
C ASP A 56 -4.33 9.74 -16.55
N LEU A 57 -5.15 9.60 -15.52
CA LEU A 57 -5.89 8.37 -15.21
C LEU A 57 -6.83 8.01 -16.37
N THR A 58 -7.65 8.97 -16.83
CA THR A 58 -8.65 8.72 -17.89
C THR A 58 -8.05 8.48 -19.28
N GLU A 59 -6.85 9.00 -19.54
CA GLU A 59 -6.13 8.74 -20.78
C GLU A 59 -5.51 7.33 -20.83
N ARG A 60 -5.22 6.74 -19.66
CA ARG A 60 -4.50 5.45 -19.54
C ARG A 60 -5.39 4.27 -19.18
N ILE A 61 -6.51 4.52 -18.51
CA ILE A 61 -7.41 3.48 -18.02
C ILE A 61 -8.83 3.81 -18.49
N ASP A 62 -9.50 2.83 -19.10
CA ASP A 62 -10.92 2.94 -19.39
C ASP A 62 -11.71 3.09 -18.07
N VAL A 63 -12.27 4.28 -17.87
CA VAL A 63 -13.02 4.64 -16.66
C VAL A 63 -14.22 3.74 -16.42
N ASN A 64 -14.74 3.07 -17.46
CA ASN A 64 -15.83 2.10 -17.31
C ASN A 64 -15.40 0.81 -16.61
N LEU A 65 -14.10 0.56 -16.46
CA LEU A 65 -13.58 -0.55 -15.65
C LEU A 65 -13.44 -0.16 -14.17
N LEU A 66 -13.49 1.13 -13.85
CA LEU A 66 -13.32 1.66 -12.51
C LEU A 66 -14.66 1.73 -11.76
N ASP A 67 -14.58 1.70 -10.43
CA ASP A 67 -15.72 1.95 -9.56
C ASP A 67 -16.16 3.42 -9.70
N GLU A 68 -17.44 3.61 -10.03
CA GLU A 68 -18.02 4.91 -10.38
C GLU A 68 -17.90 5.92 -9.23
N GLY A 69 -17.99 5.47 -7.98
CA GLY A 69 -17.83 6.34 -6.81
C GLY A 69 -16.41 6.89 -6.70
N TYR A 70 -15.42 6.06 -7.00
CA TYR A 70 -14.01 6.46 -6.98
C TYR A 70 -13.65 7.36 -8.15
N VAL A 71 -14.18 7.09 -9.35
CA VAL A 71 -14.03 7.97 -10.52
C VAL A 71 -14.60 9.35 -10.24
N LYS A 72 -15.79 9.41 -9.64
CA LYS A 72 -16.42 10.67 -9.23
C LYS A 72 -15.56 11.43 -8.23
N ALA A 73 -15.08 10.76 -7.18
CA ALA A 73 -14.23 11.40 -6.16
C ALA A 73 -12.90 11.91 -6.73
N ALA A 74 -12.27 11.16 -7.65
CA ALA A 74 -11.05 11.61 -8.34
C ALA A 74 -11.31 12.84 -9.22
N ARG A 75 -12.44 12.87 -9.93
CA ARG A 75 -12.86 14.01 -10.76
C ARG A 75 -13.10 15.26 -9.92
N GLU A 76 -13.86 15.13 -8.84
CA GLU A 76 -14.19 16.25 -7.94
C GLU A 76 -12.94 16.83 -7.26
N ALA A 77 -11.93 16.01 -6.98
CA ALA A 77 -10.67 16.44 -6.40
C ALA A 77 -9.59 16.84 -7.43
N SER A 78 -9.89 16.78 -8.74
CA SER A 78 -8.90 16.90 -9.81
C SER A 78 -8.05 18.17 -9.71
N ASP A 79 -8.68 19.34 -9.52
CA ASP A 79 -7.97 20.61 -9.42
C ASP A 79 -7.08 20.70 -8.18
N GLN A 80 -7.56 20.16 -7.04
CA GLN A 80 -6.80 20.13 -5.78
C GLN A 80 -5.58 19.20 -5.85
N LEU A 81 -5.68 18.12 -6.62
CA LEU A 81 -4.66 17.07 -6.68
C LEU A 81 -3.67 17.23 -7.85
N LYS A 82 -3.79 18.30 -8.63
CA LYS A 82 -2.87 18.57 -9.73
C LYS A 82 -1.43 18.71 -9.23
N GLY A 83 -0.55 17.86 -9.75
CA GLY A 83 0.87 17.82 -9.35
C GLY A 83 1.13 17.16 -7.98
N VAL A 84 0.10 16.68 -7.28
CA VAL A 84 0.24 15.97 -6.01
C VAL A 84 0.71 14.53 -6.27
N ARG A 85 1.82 14.12 -5.66
CA ARG A 85 2.44 12.80 -5.89
C ARG A 85 1.51 11.62 -5.58
N THR A 86 0.60 11.77 -4.63
CA THR A 86 -0.38 10.75 -4.22
C THR A 86 -1.71 10.85 -4.97
N GLY A 87 -1.85 11.75 -5.95
CA GLY A 87 -3.01 11.76 -6.86
C GLY A 87 -3.14 10.43 -7.61
N PRO A 88 -4.33 10.05 -8.10
CA PRO A 88 -5.45 10.95 -8.42
C PRO A 88 -6.58 10.95 -7.39
N PHE A 89 -6.49 10.12 -6.35
CA PHE A 89 -7.55 10.02 -5.34
C PHE A 89 -7.26 10.92 -4.13
N PRO A 90 -8.28 11.60 -3.58
CA PRO A 90 -8.09 12.43 -2.39
C PRO A 90 -7.81 11.57 -1.15
N HIS A 91 -7.25 12.21 -0.12
CA HIS A 91 -6.79 11.56 1.11
C HIS A 91 -7.81 10.59 1.72
N HIS A 92 -9.06 11.02 1.90
CA HIS A 92 -10.11 10.19 2.52
C HIS A 92 -10.41 8.91 1.71
N VAL A 93 -10.39 8.99 0.39
CA VAL A 93 -10.58 7.84 -0.51
C VAL A 93 -9.43 6.85 -0.37
N ARG A 94 -8.19 7.36 -0.32
CA ARG A 94 -7.00 6.52 -0.12
C ARG A 94 -7.03 5.84 1.24
N ALA A 95 -7.40 6.58 2.30
CA ALA A 95 -7.54 6.03 3.65
C ALA A 95 -8.60 4.92 3.71
N GLU A 96 -9.74 5.10 3.06
CA GLU A 96 -10.79 4.08 2.97
C GLU A 96 -10.27 2.79 2.31
N ILE A 97 -9.59 2.91 1.17
CA ILE A 97 -9.00 1.76 0.47
C ILE A 97 -8.00 1.04 1.38
N TYR A 98 -7.11 1.77 2.05
CA TYR A 98 -6.14 1.17 2.95
C TYR A 98 -6.80 0.48 4.14
N ARG A 99 -7.77 1.10 4.79
CA ARG A 99 -8.50 0.49 5.91
C ARG A 99 -9.21 -0.79 5.50
N PHE A 100 -9.83 -0.82 4.32
CA PHE A 100 -10.40 -2.05 3.79
C PHE A 100 -9.34 -3.16 3.68
N LEU A 101 -8.20 -2.89 3.04
CA LEU A 101 -7.14 -3.88 2.84
C LEU A 101 -6.49 -4.31 4.17
N ILE A 102 -6.28 -3.37 5.09
CA ILE A 102 -5.76 -3.65 6.43
C ILE A 102 -6.74 -4.57 7.16
N ASN A 103 -8.03 -4.25 7.17
CA ASN A 103 -9.06 -5.07 7.80
C ASN A 103 -9.09 -6.49 7.21
N GLU A 104 -9.03 -6.61 5.88
CA GLU A 104 -8.95 -7.91 5.22
C GLU A 104 -7.71 -8.71 5.64
N VAL A 105 -6.52 -8.09 5.70
CA VAL A 105 -5.33 -8.77 6.23
C VAL A 105 -5.53 -9.19 7.69
N ARG A 106 -6.09 -8.31 8.53
CA ARG A 106 -6.31 -8.56 9.96
C ARG A 106 -7.35 -9.64 10.25
N ARG A 107 -8.16 -10.05 9.27
CA ARG A 107 -9.00 -11.27 9.38
C ARG A 107 -8.18 -12.56 9.40
N TRP A 108 -7.02 -12.56 8.72
CA TRP A 108 -6.18 -13.75 8.55
C TRP A 108 -4.90 -13.73 9.39
N SER A 109 -4.36 -12.55 9.71
CA SER A 109 -3.16 -12.42 10.54
C SER A 109 -3.18 -11.13 11.36
N LYS A 110 -3.09 -11.28 12.69
CA LYS A 110 -2.94 -10.16 13.61
C LYS A 110 -1.51 -9.62 13.66
N ASP A 111 -0.53 -10.47 13.36
CA ASP A 111 0.88 -10.19 13.62
C ASP A 111 1.67 -9.74 12.39
N VAL A 112 1.16 -9.98 11.17
CA VAL A 112 1.88 -9.57 9.96
C VAL A 112 2.04 -8.05 9.91
N LEU A 113 3.25 -7.63 9.61
CA LEU A 113 3.64 -6.22 9.60
C LEU A 113 3.15 -5.55 8.31
N LEU A 114 2.53 -4.38 8.40
CA LEU A 114 1.97 -3.67 7.26
C LEU A 114 2.68 -2.35 7.01
N TYR A 115 2.67 -1.90 5.75
CA TYR A 115 3.16 -0.58 5.38
C TYR A 115 2.41 -0.01 4.18
N VAL A 116 2.39 1.31 4.08
CA VAL A 116 1.94 2.02 2.87
C VAL A 116 3.16 2.56 2.11
N SER A 117 3.07 2.60 0.77
CA SER A 117 4.17 3.02 -0.09
C SER A 117 3.78 4.26 -0.87
N THR A 118 4.75 5.16 -1.05
CA THR A 118 4.55 6.37 -1.86
C THR A 118 3.34 7.16 -1.36
N GLU A 119 3.27 7.31 -0.04
CA GLU A 119 2.20 8.01 0.67
C GLU A 119 2.69 9.27 1.36
N SER A 120 1.74 10.14 1.71
CA SER A 120 2.01 11.34 2.49
C SER A 120 2.31 11.00 3.96
N ARG A 121 2.92 11.95 4.68
CA ARG A 121 3.16 11.80 6.13
C ARG A 121 1.85 11.72 6.89
N GLU A 122 0.87 12.52 6.48
CA GLU A 122 -0.47 12.57 7.07
C GLU A 122 -1.15 11.19 7.01
N MET A 123 -1.03 10.49 5.87
CA MET A 123 -1.57 9.14 5.73
C MET A 123 -0.88 8.13 6.65
N TRP A 124 0.44 8.22 6.77
CA TRP A 124 1.18 7.38 7.70
C TRP A 124 0.81 7.65 9.16
N ASP A 125 0.69 8.92 9.56
CA ASP A 125 0.31 9.31 10.92
C ASP A 125 -1.11 8.84 11.25
N GLU A 126 -2.03 8.87 10.28
CA GLU A 126 -3.40 8.37 10.42
C GLU A 126 -3.47 6.85 10.59
N LEU A 127 -2.67 6.09 9.83
CA LEU A 127 -2.79 4.62 9.79
C LEU A 127 -1.82 3.88 10.73
N LYS A 128 -0.86 4.58 11.36
CA LYS A 128 0.25 3.96 12.12
C LYS A 128 -0.20 2.88 13.12
N ASP A 129 -1.32 3.10 13.81
CA ASP A 129 -1.81 2.19 14.86
C ASP A 129 -2.40 0.90 14.25
N GLU A 130 -2.91 0.97 13.02
CA GLU A 130 -3.48 -0.16 12.28
C GLU A 130 -2.39 -0.99 11.56
N LEU A 131 -1.30 -0.32 11.16
CA LEU A 131 -0.21 -0.94 10.37
C LEU A 131 0.67 -1.89 11.19
N GLY A 132 0.74 -1.71 12.51
CA GLY A 132 1.56 -2.54 13.39
C GLY A 132 3.06 -2.32 13.23
N GLN A 133 3.49 -1.21 12.62
CA GLN A 133 4.89 -0.80 12.50
C GLN A 133 5.04 0.70 12.75
N ASP A 134 6.18 1.10 13.31
CA ASP A 134 6.56 2.51 13.39
C ASP A 134 6.97 3.01 12.00
N PRO A 135 6.33 4.05 11.45
CA PRO A 135 6.64 4.55 10.11
C PRO A 135 8.04 5.19 9.99
N ARG A 136 8.73 5.43 11.11
CA ARG A 136 10.13 5.85 11.14
C ARG A 136 11.09 4.67 10.96
N ALA A 137 10.65 3.44 11.26
CA ALA A 137 11.46 2.24 11.28
C ALA A 137 10.61 1.00 10.87
N TYR A 138 10.14 1.00 9.62
CA TYR A 138 9.27 -0.05 9.09
C TYR A 138 9.97 -0.97 8.09
N ILE A 139 9.42 -2.17 7.88
CA ILE A 139 9.96 -3.18 6.97
C ILE A 139 9.27 -3.03 5.61
N CYS A 140 9.85 -2.26 4.69
CA CYS A 140 9.36 -2.28 3.29
C CYS A 140 9.74 -3.59 2.62
N GLY A 141 8.81 -4.17 1.86
CA GLY A 141 9.12 -5.26 0.92
C GLY A 141 10.07 -4.86 -0.22
N CYS A 142 10.37 -3.58 -0.36
CA CYS A 142 11.17 -2.97 -1.41
C CYS A 142 12.51 -2.40 -0.95
N SER A 143 12.72 -2.31 0.37
CA SER A 143 13.84 -1.55 0.91
C SER A 143 15.10 -2.40 0.95
N SER A 144 16.21 -1.85 0.47
CA SER A 144 17.54 -2.47 0.57
C SER A 144 18.01 -2.64 2.02
N VAL A 145 17.41 -1.93 2.98
CA VAL A 145 17.70 -2.11 4.41
C VAL A 145 16.82 -3.15 5.08
N ALA A 146 15.76 -3.63 4.45
CA ALA A 146 14.94 -4.71 4.98
C ALA A 146 15.58 -6.06 4.57
N VAL A 147 16.44 -6.61 5.43
CA VAL A 147 17.12 -7.88 5.16
C VAL A 147 16.24 -9.07 5.57
N PRO A 148 16.48 -10.29 5.03
CA PRO A 148 15.79 -11.52 5.45
C PRO A 148 15.64 -11.70 6.97
N GLY A 149 14.52 -12.25 7.42
CA GLY A 149 14.23 -12.58 8.82
C GLY A 149 13.57 -11.44 9.61
N SER A 150 12.80 -10.57 8.95
CA SER A 150 12.16 -9.39 9.54
C SER A 150 13.14 -8.46 10.26
N ARG A 151 14.35 -8.28 9.71
CA ARG A 151 15.38 -7.42 10.30
C ARG A 151 15.58 -6.17 9.46
N LEU A 152 15.97 -5.09 10.13
CA LEU A 152 16.42 -3.86 9.49
C LEU A 152 17.94 -3.75 9.64
N ALA A 153 18.64 -3.65 8.51
CA ALA A 153 20.05 -3.28 8.43
C ALA A 153 20.11 -1.79 8.06
N LEU A 154 19.87 -0.92 9.04
CA LEU A 154 19.94 0.51 8.83
C LEU A 154 21.36 0.89 8.37
N SER A 155 21.44 1.54 7.22
CA SER A 155 22.67 2.16 6.72
C SER A 155 22.58 3.65 6.99
N ASP A 156 23.65 4.27 7.49
CA ASP A 156 23.75 5.72 7.71
C ASP A 156 23.46 6.54 6.43
N GLY A 157 23.53 5.91 5.25
CA GLY A 157 23.19 6.52 3.96
C GLY A 157 21.71 6.54 3.60
N LEU A 158 20.80 5.95 4.40
CA LEU A 158 19.39 5.84 4.03
C LEU A 158 18.62 7.14 4.28
N ARG A 159 18.69 8.06 3.31
CA ARG A 159 18.02 9.38 3.36
C ARG A 159 16.56 9.36 2.88
N CYS A 160 16.11 8.27 2.27
CA CYS A 160 14.87 8.24 1.47
C CYS A 160 13.60 7.88 2.27
N SER A 161 13.59 8.02 3.60
CA SER A 161 12.37 7.80 4.39
C SER A 161 11.46 9.04 4.34
N THR A 162 10.15 8.85 4.16
CA THR A 162 9.15 9.93 4.34
C THR A 162 9.16 10.53 5.75
N TYR A 163 9.78 9.84 6.70
CA TYR A 163 10.00 10.31 8.07
C TYR A 163 11.39 10.90 8.33
N SER A 164 12.28 10.94 7.33
CA SER A 164 13.58 11.58 7.47
C SER A 164 13.40 13.07 7.80
N PRO A 165 14.06 13.61 8.84
CA PRO A 165 13.98 15.03 9.18
C PRO A 165 14.72 15.94 8.19
N LYS A 166 15.44 15.35 7.22
CA LYS A 166 16.10 16.08 6.13
C LYS A 166 15.64 15.52 4.77
N PRO A 167 15.30 16.37 3.80
CA PRO A 167 14.88 15.96 2.46
C PRO A 167 15.97 15.18 1.71
#